data_AF-A0A1J0KSV2-F1
#
_entry.id   AF-A0A1J0KSV2-F1
#
_cell.length_a   1.000
_cell.length_b   1.000
_cell.length_c   1.000
_cell.angle_alpha   90.00
_cell.angle_beta   90.00
_cell.angle_gamma   90.00
#
_symmetry.space_group_name_H-M   'P 1'
#
loop_
_entity.id
_entity.type
_entity.pdbx_description
1 polymer ?
#
loop_
_entity_poly.entity_id
_entity_poly.type
_entity_poly.pdbx_seq_one_letter_code
_entity_poly.pdbx_strand_id
1 'polypeptide(L)'
;MKKILLTFFLVLVGYEIYANYTSAQTFFDDYNYSTEGKFSNKNDDYRNDNRDDNFNDVSIRGTKVTSGADYSCQLITNGKVKCWGYNNEGALGDGTNESSLQPRYVKSDVKFKQLHSGDDFNCALDDGDDVYCWGSNERGQLGAGTKQKNSSVPVKLDANVKFRQVYTEAHYACALDENNYAYCWGDGSSGEVGNGEKGYFDAPQKVKTEIKFSRLTMSTTFVCGISYDKQNVYCWGQGMRGGNSKGLDSSVPVKI
;
A
#
# COMPACT_ATOMS: atom_id res chain seq x y z
N MET A 1 -22.69 67.89 11.02
CA MET A 1 -22.64 66.71 11.92
C MET A 1 -22.04 65.56 11.11
N LYS A 2 -20.71 65.47 11.08
CA LYS A 2 -19.89 64.37 11.64
C LYS A 2 -20.25 62.97 11.11
N LYS A 3 -19.32 62.47 10.29
CA LYS A 3 -19.09 61.09 9.84
C LYS A 3 -19.20 60.09 10.99
N ILE A 4 -19.66 58.87 10.69
CA ILE A 4 -18.94 57.60 10.86
C ILE A 4 -19.78 56.51 10.20
N LEU A 5 -19.30 56.04 9.04
CA LEU A 5 -19.71 54.80 8.40
C LEU A 5 -18.81 53.73 9.00
N LEU A 6 -19.34 52.85 9.86
CA LEU A 6 -18.57 51.73 10.40
C LEU A 6 -19.00 50.45 9.68
N THR A 7 -18.18 50.07 8.72
CA THR A 7 -18.17 48.80 8.01
C THR A 7 -17.88 47.69 9.01
N PHE A 8 -18.84 46.80 9.28
CA PHE A 8 -18.57 45.56 10.02
C PHE A 8 -18.29 44.44 9.03
N PHE A 9 -17.06 43.94 9.10
CA PHE A 9 -16.49 42.87 8.31
C PHE A 9 -17.26 41.56 8.47
N LEU A 10 -17.49 40.87 7.35
CA LEU A 10 -17.79 39.45 7.31
C LEU A 10 -16.69 38.66 8.03
N VAL A 11 -17.07 37.81 8.98
CA VAL A 11 -16.27 36.64 9.36
C VAL A 11 -16.88 35.45 8.62
N LEU A 12 -16.43 35.25 7.38
CA LEU A 12 -16.50 33.95 6.73
C LEU A 12 -15.48 33.07 7.46
N VAL A 13 -15.97 32.15 8.30
CA VAL A 13 -15.15 31.04 8.77
C VAL A 13 -14.93 30.16 7.55
N GLY A 14 -13.74 30.27 6.96
CA GLY A 14 -13.30 29.40 5.89
C GLY A 14 -13.29 27.96 6.38
N TYR A 15 -14.16 27.14 5.82
CA TYR A 15 -13.91 25.70 5.70
C TYR A 15 -12.74 25.58 4.73
N GLU A 16 -11.52 25.49 5.25
CA GLU A 16 -10.40 25.05 4.43
C GLU A 16 -10.55 23.55 4.17
N ILE A 17 -10.58 23.25 2.88
CA ILE A 17 -10.75 21.95 2.27
C ILE A 17 -9.56 21.09 2.70
N TYR A 18 -9.82 19.94 3.32
CA TYR A 18 -8.81 18.90 3.47
C TYR A 18 -8.32 18.53 2.07
N ALA A 19 -7.09 18.92 1.75
CA ALA A 19 -6.43 18.47 0.55
C ALA A 19 -6.09 16.99 0.75
N ASN A 20 -6.90 16.12 0.15
CA ASN A 20 -6.59 14.71 -0.04
C ASN A 20 -5.39 14.61 -0.99
N TYR A 21 -4.18 14.65 -0.45
CA TYR A 21 -3.00 14.25 -1.18
C TYR A 21 -2.90 12.73 -1.10
N THR A 22 -3.05 12.06 -2.24
CA THR A 22 -2.75 10.63 -2.33
C THR A 22 -1.24 10.44 -2.22
N SER A 23 -0.82 9.41 -1.49
CA SER A 23 0.57 8.96 -1.32
C SER A 23 1.34 8.81 -2.64
N ALA A 24 0.64 8.52 -3.73
CA ALA A 24 1.21 8.47 -5.07
C ALA A 24 1.72 9.83 -5.58
N GLN A 25 1.09 10.96 -5.18
CA GLN A 25 1.49 12.30 -5.61
C GLN A 25 2.85 12.69 -5.01
N THR A 26 3.08 12.39 -3.73
CA THR A 26 4.36 12.65 -3.06
C THR A 26 5.48 11.74 -3.55
N PHE A 27 5.16 10.51 -4.02
CA PHE A 27 6.14 9.63 -4.64
C PHE A 27 6.73 10.20 -5.95
N PHE A 28 5.95 10.96 -6.72
CA PHE A 28 6.39 11.56 -7.99
C PHE A 28 6.96 12.97 -7.83
N ASP A 29 6.53 13.75 -6.84
CA ASP A 29 7.01 15.11 -6.61
C ASP A 29 8.45 15.17 -6.04
N ASP A 30 8.91 14.11 -5.36
CA ASP A 30 10.29 14.00 -4.86
C ASP A 30 11.28 13.41 -5.88
N TYR A 31 10.82 12.95 -7.06
CA TYR A 31 11.71 12.41 -8.09
C TYR A 31 12.24 13.52 -9.02
N ASN A 32 13.20 14.30 -8.54
CA ASN A 32 13.85 15.33 -9.33
C ASN A 32 15.11 14.78 -10.04
N TYR A 33 15.01 14.58 -11.36
CA TYR A 33 16.10 14.06 -12.22
C TYR A 33 17.38 14.93 -12.22
N SER A 34 17.36 16.14 -11.65
CA SER A 34 18.42 17.15 -11.84
C SER A 34 19.41 17.34 -10.68
N THR A 35 19.27 16.63 -9.55
CA THR A 35 20.01 16.96 -8.31
C THR A 35 21.02 15.92 -7.80
N GLU A 36 21.30 14.83 -8.52
CA GLU A 36 22.31 13.83 -8.10
C GLU A 36 23.75 14.37 -7.91
N GLY A 37 24.01 15.64 -8.24
CA GLY A 37 25.32 16.27 -8.05
C GLY A 37 25.49 17.22 -6.86
N LYS A 38 24.50 17.47 -5.99
CA LYS A 38 24.56 18.65 -5.07
C LYS A 38 24.08 18.50 -3.63
N PHE A 39 24.09 17.31 -3.04
CA PHE A 39 23.94 17.21 -1.57
C PHE A 39 25.31 17.12 -0.86
N SER A 40 26.13 18.17 -1.03
CA SER A 40 27.28 18.41 -0.15
C SER A 40 26.83 19.24 1.06
N ASN A 41 26.94 18.65 2.25
CA ASN A 41 27.13 19.27 3.56
C ASN A 41 26.30 20.50 3.91
N LYS A 42 25.25 20.30 4.71
CA LYS A 42 24.98 21.18 5.85
C LYS A 42 24.39 20.39 7.02
N ASN A 43 25.13 20.43 8.12
CA ASN A 43 24.91 19.74 9.38
C ASN A 43 23.82 20.45 10.20
N ASP A 44 22.54 20.25 9.91
CA ASP A 44 21.46 20.77 10.75
C ASP A 44 20.23 19.83 10.76
N ASP A 45 20.37 18.60 11.25
CA ASP A 45 19.19 17.90 11.79
C ASP A 45 19.57 16.86 12.83
N TYR A 46 18.77 16.75 13.88
CA TYR A 46 18.93 15.85 15.04
C TYR A 46 18.63 14.37 14.68
N ARG A 47 18.50 14.09 13.38
CA ARG A 47 18.40 12.76 12.81
C ARG A 47 19.80 12.21 12.66
N ASN A 48 20.12 11.19 13.46
CA ASN A 48 21.32 10.40 13.22
C ASN A 48 21.08 9.54 11.96
N ASP A 49 21.10 10.20 10.81
CA ASP A 49 21.10 9.58 9.50
C ASP A 49 22.50 9.01 9.26
N ASN A 50 22.76 7.90 9.95
CA ASN A 50 23.74 6.92 9.49
C ASN A 50 23.21 6.37 8.16
N ARG A 51 23.55 7.13 7.12
CA ARG A 51 23.35 6.88 5.71
C ARG A 51 24.03 5.59 5.30
N ASP A 52 23.27 4.51 5.29
CA ASP A 52 23.57 3.33 4.48
C ASP A 52 22.89 3.51 3.12
N ASP A 53 23.58 4.19 2.20
CA ASP A 53 23.14 4.54 0.85
C ASP A 53 23.16 3.34 -0.12
N ASN A 54 22.91 2.13 0.39
CA ASN A 54 22.99 0.88 -0.37
C ASN A 54 21.63 0.17 -0.33
N PHE A 55 20.66 0.69 -1.10
CA PHE A 55 19.31 0.14 -1.25
C PHE A 55 19.30 -1.13 -2.12
N ASN A 56 20.18 -2.08 -1.80
CA ASN A 56 19.98 -3.48 -2.13
C ASN A 56 19.39 -4.13 -0.88
N ASP A 57 18.07 -4.29 -0.85
CA ASP A 57 17.32 -5.23 0.00
C ASP A 57 17.96 -5.50 1.39
N VAL A 58 18.00 -4.49 2.25
CA VAL A 58 18.23 -4.75 3.67
C VAL A 58 16.91 -5.27 4.22
N SER A 59 16.84 -6.58 4.39
CA SER A 59 15.93 -7.23 5.34
C SER A 59 16.23 -6.69 6.74
N ILE A 60 15.72 -5.49 7.04
CA ILE A 60 15.63 -5.03 8.41
C ILE A 60 14.56 -5.90 9.05
N ARG A 61 15.00 -6.96 9.74
CA ARG A 61 14.30 -7.56 10.88
C ARG A 61 14.23 -6.57 12.05
N GLY A 62 13.87 -5.32 11.74
CA GLY A 62 13.62 -4.23 12.64
C GLY A 62 12.12 -4.07 12.84
N THR A 63 11.74 -3.37 13.90
CA THR A 63 10.34 -3.11 14.20
C THR A 63 9.74 -2.21 13.11
N LYS A 64 8.74 -2.71 12.36
CA LYS A 64 8.01 -1.94 11.34
C LYS A 64 6.57 -1.74 11.79
N VAL A 65 6.06 -0.51 11.74
CA VAL A 65 4.66 -0.18 12.02
C VAL A 65 3.96 0.14 10.69
N THR A 66 2.71 -0.29 10.58
CA THR A 66 1.80 -0.04 9.46
C THR A 66 0.43 0.32 10.00
N SER A 67 -0.37 1.04 9.22
CA SER A 67 -1.71 1.49 9.58
C SER A 67 -2.70 1.15 8.48
N GLY A 68 -3.86 0.62 8.85
CA GLY A 68 -5.04 0.64 7.99
C GLY A 68 -5.87 1.89 8.25
N ALA A 69 -7.17 1.83 7.98
CA ALA A 69 -8.08 2.97 8.16
C ALA A 69 -8.18 3.40 9.63
N ASP A 70 -8.55 2.47 10.52
CA ASP A 70 -8.79 2.74 11.95
C ASP A 70 -8.04 1.78 12.89
N TYR A 71 -6.98 1.15 12.38
CA TYR A 71 -6.14 0.24 13.16
C TYR A 71 -4.66 0.35 12.77
N SER A 72 -3.79 -0.22 13.58
CA SER A 72 -2.36 -0.28 13.33
C SER A 72 -1.82 -1.67 13.67
N CYS A 73 -0.78 -2.06 12.95
CA CYS A 73 -0.06 -3.29 13.20
C CYS A 73 1.45 -3.02 13.24
N GLN A 74 2.16 -3.87 13.97
CA GLN A 74 3.60 -3.81 14.13
C GLN A 74 4.20 -5.19 13.90
N LEU A 75 5.10 -5.29 12.93
CA LEU A 75 6.01 -6.41 12.79
C LEU A 75 7.17 -6.20 13.76
N ILE A 76 7.42 -7.16 14.64
CA ILE A 76 8.53 -7.10 15.61
C ILE A 76 9.68 -8.03 15.20
N THR A 77 10.88 -7.80 15.75
CA THR A 77 12.15 -8.41 15.31
C THR A 77 12.18 -9.95 15.28
N ASN A 78 11.28 -10.63 15.99
CA ASN A 78 11.15 -12.09 16.00
C ASN A 78 10.11 -12.65 15.01
N GLY A 79 9.68 -11.82 14.05
CA GLY A 79 8.72 -12.13 13.00
C GLY A 79 7.26 -12.26 13.45
N LYS A 80 6.96 -11.98 14.73
CA LYS A 80 5.56 -11.90 15.21
C LYS A 80 4.95 -10.54 14.85
N VAL A 81 3.64 -10.49 14.82
CA VAL A 81 2.87 -9.27 14.58
C VAL A 81 1.99 -8.96 15.79
N LYS A 82 1.91 -7.68 16.14
CA LYS A 82 0.90 -7.16 17.07
C LYS A 82 0.03 -6.14 16.38
N CYS A 83 -1.26 -6.12 16.65
CA CYS A 83 -2.19 -5.13 16.11
C CYS A 83 -3.06 -4.54 17.20
N TRP A 84 -3.53 -3.30 17.00
CA TRP A 84 -4.49 -2.60 17.86
C TRP A 84 -5.34 -1.64 17.03
N GLY A 85 -6.50 -1.25 17.55
CA GLY A 85 -7.47 -0.37 16.94
C GLY A 85 -8.81 -1.06 16.68
N TYR A 86 -9.50 -0.61 15.65
CA TYR A 86 -10.77 -1.17 15.18
C TYR A 86 -10.61 -2.59 14.62
N ASN A 87 -11.58 -3.49 14.85
CA ASN A 87 -11.45 -4.90 14.50
C ASN A 87 -12.74 -5.59 14.02
N ASN A 88 -13.76 -4.87 13.56
CA ASN A 88 -15.01 -5.55 13.17
C ASN A 88 -14.82 -6.56 12.02
N GLU A 89 -13.80 -6.33 11.19
CA GLU A 89 -13.41 -7.21 10.09
C GLU A 89 -12.35 -8.26 10.44
N GLY A 90 -11.91 -8.33 11.70
CA GLY A 90 -10.85 -9.26 12.11
C GLY A 90 -9.43 -8.83 11.70
N ALA A 91 -9.22 -7.55 11.34
CA ALA A 91 -7.93 -7.00 10.92
C ALA A 91 -6.83 -7.08 11.99
N LEU A 92 -7.18 -7.24 13.28
CA LEU A 92 -6.19 -7.48 14.33
C LEU A 92 -5.58 -8.89 14.28
N GLY A 93 -6.23 -9.84 13.60
CA GLY A 93 -5.70 -11.18 13.38
C GLY A 93 -5.58 -12.04 14.65
N ASP A 94 -6.18 -11.65 15.77
CA ASP A 94 -6.07 -12.31 17.08
C ASP A 94 -7.08 -13.47 17.28
N GLY A 95 -7.84 -13.80 16.24
CA GLY A 95 -8.94 -14.76 16.28
C GLY A 95 -10.28 -14.18 16.75
N THR A 96 -10.36 -12.87 16.95
CA THR A 96 -11.58 -12.16 17.35
C THR A 96 -11.94 -11.05 16.36
N ASN A 97 -13.16 -10.52 16.47
CA ASN A 97 -13.59 -9.29 15.81
C ASN A 97 -13.78 -8.15 16.84
N GLU A 98 -13.06 -8.22 17.97
CA GLU A 98 -13.16 -7.24 19.04
C GLU A 98 -12.08 -6.18 18.91
N SER A 99 -12.49 -4.91 18.87
CA SER A 99 -11.56 -3.78 18.86
C SER A 99 -10.73 -3.73 20.14
N SER A 100 -9.48 -3.29 20.03
CA SER A 100 -8.60 -3.18 21.20
C SER A 100 -7.63 -2.03 21.05
N LEU A 101 -7.61 -1.10 22.01
CA LEU A 101 -6.60 -0.04 22.06
C LEU A 101 -5.24 -0.52 22.59
N GLN A 102 -5.15 -1.78 23.00
CA GLN A 102 -3.90 -2.39 23.43
C GLN A 102 -3.39 -3.35 22.34
N PRO A 103 -2.07 -3.36 22.04
CA PRO A 103 -1.50 -4.29 21.08
C PRO A 103 -1.73 -5.76 21.47
N ARG A 104 -2.47 -6.49 20.63
CA ARG A 104 -2.71 -7.93 20.74
C ARG A 104 -1.87 -8.67 19.71
N TYR A 105 -1.41 -9.87 20.04
CA TYR A 105 -0.68 -10.69 19.08
C TYR A 105 -1.63 -11.26 18.03
N VAL A 106 -1.20 -11.20 16.78
CA VAL A 106 -1.81 -11.98 15.70
C VAL A 106 -1.66 -13.47 16.06
N LYS A 107 -2.76 -14.21 15.96
CA LYS A 107 -2.87 -15.64 16.26
C LYS A 107 -2.34 -16.46 15.08
N SER A 108 -1.01 -16.58 15.02
CA SER A 108 -0.31 -17.39 14.02
C SER A 108 1.04 -17.86 14.56
N ASP A 109 1.44 -19.06 14.14
CA ASP A 109 2.79 -19.61 14.37
C ASP A 109 3.78 -19.20 13.28
N VAL A 110 3.30 -18.59 12.18
CA VAL A 110 4.12 -18.13 11.06
C VAL A 110 5.00 -16.95 11.47
N LYS A 111 6.22 -16.93 10.94
CA LYS A 111 7.18 -15.83 11.12
C LYS A 111 7.24 -14.98 9.87
N PHE A 112 6.86 -13.72 10.02
CA PHE A 112 6.80 -12.77 8.91
C PHE A 112 8.08 -11.94 8.82
N LYS A 113 8.49 -11.64 7.59
CA LYS A 113 9.58 -10.71 7.26
C LYS A 113 9.09 -9.41 6.65
N GLN A 114 7.86 -9.37 6.15
CA GLN A 114 7.20 -8.14 5.69
C GLN A 114 5.77 -8.10 6.20
N LEU A 115 5.27 -6.88 6.39
CA LEU A 115 3.90 -6.58 6.79
C LEU A 115 3.45 -5.29 6.11
N HIS A 116 2.25 -5.31 5.55
CA HIS A 116 1.55 -4.20 4.93
C HIS A 116 0.07 -4.24 5.30
N SER A 117 -0.50 -3.07 5.59
CA SER A 117 -1.93 -2.89 5.88
C SER A 117 -2.62 -2.20 4.70
N GLY A 118 -3.76 -2.73 4.28
CA GLY A 118 -4.77 -1.98 3.54
C GLY A 118 -5.83 -1.44 4.50
N ASP A 119 -6.95 -0.96 3.97
CA ASP A 119 -7.96 -0.23 4.76
C ASP A 119 -8.48 -1.05 5.95
N ASP A 120 -8.93 -2.28 5.70
CA ASP A 120 -9.54 -3.17 6.71
C ASP A 120 -8.94 -4.58 6.70
N PHE A 121 -7.77 -4.75 6.08
CA PHE A 121 -7.08 -6.03 5.98
C PHE A 121 -5.56 -5.86 5.94
N ASN A 122 -4.82 -6.93 6.21
CA ASN A 122 -3.37 -6.96 6.15
C ASN A 122 -2.91 -8.07 5.22
N CYS A 123 -1.72 -7.89 4.66
CA CYS A 123 -0.94 -8.98 4.07
C CYS A 123 0.49 -8.96 4.64
N ALA A 124 1.02 -10.17 4.83
CA ALA A 124 2.36 -10.39 5.34
C ALA A 124 3.07 -11.48 4.54
N LEU A 125 4.38 -11.32 4.39
CA LEU A 125 5.24 -12.28 3.70
C LEU A 125 6.07 -13.03 4.74
N ASP A 126 6.11 -14.35 4.67
CA ASP A 126 6.90 -15.18 5.57
C ASP A 126 8.34 -15.43 5.06
N ASP A 127 9.18 -16.06 5.89
CA ASP A 127 10.56 -16.42 5.51
C ASP A 127 10.61 -17.49 4.39
N GLY A 128 9.50 -18.19 4.13
CA GLY A 128 9.35 -19.17 3.05
C GLY A 128 8.76 -18.59 1.76
N ASP A 129 8.68 -17.27 1.63
CA ASP A 129 8.15 -16.54 0.48
C ASP A 129 6.66 -16.83 0.19
N ASP A 130 5.91 -17.25 1.20
CA ASP A 130 4.45 -17.38 1.17
C ASP A 130 3.78 -16.10 1.70
N VAL A 131 2.70 -15.68 1.04
CA VAL A 131 1.88 -14.55 1.48
C VAL A 131 0.70 -15.05 2.30
N TYR A 132 0.43 -14.35 3.40
CA TYR A 132 -0.74 -14.55 4.24
C TYR A 132 -1.47 -13.24 4.41
N CYS A 133 -2.79 -13.26 4.32
CA CYS A 133 -3.62 -12.08 4.53
C CYS A 133 -4.71 -12.36 5.58
N TRP A 134 -5.20 -11.33 6.26
CA TRP A 134 -6.33 -11.42 7.20
C TRP A 134 -7.06 -10.08 7.32
N GLY A 135 -8.26 -10.09 7.89
CA GLY A 135 -9.17 -8.95 7.91
C GLY A 135 -10.29 -9.11 6.89
N SER A 136 -10.77 -7.98 6.36
CA SER A 136 -11.85 -7.92 5.37
C SER A 136 -11.53 -8.73 4.12
N ASN A 137 -12.54 -9.35 3.51
CA ASN A 137 -12.46 -10.10 2.25
C ASN A 137 -13.66 -9.85 1.33
N GLU A 138 -14.45 -8.80 1.55
CA GLU A 138 -15.64 -8.52 0.75
C GLU A 138 -15.36 -8.37 -0.76
N ARG A 139 -14.13 -7.97 -1.11
CA ARG A 139 -13.67 -7.79 -2.50
C ARG A 139 -12.64 -8.83 -2.93
N GLY A 140 -12.42 -9.89 -2.13
CA GLY A 140 -11.42 -10.91 -2.43
C GLY A 140 -9.98 -10.56 -2.02
N GLN A 141 -9.79 -9.49 -1.24
CA GLN A 141 -8.46 -8.97 -0.87
C GLN A 141 -7.58 -9.92 -0.03
N LEU A 142 -8.13 -11.02 0.50
CA LEU A 142 -7.31 -12.09 1.11
C LEU A 142 -6.63 -12.98 0.07
N GLY A 143 -7.15 -13.03 -1.17
CA GLY A 143 -6.57 -13.79 -2.28
C GLY A 143 -6.47 -15.31 -2.05
N ALA A 144 -7.26 -15.84 -1.11
CA ALA A 144 -7.20 -17.23 -0.68
C ALA A 144 -8.23 -18.15 -1.38
N GLY A 145 -8.80 -17.73 -2.51
CA GLY A 145 -9.82 -18.48 -3.26
C GLY A 145 -11.13 -18.71 -2.49
N THR A 146 -11.32 -18.01 -1.37
CA THR A 146 -12.42 -18.23 -0.42
C THR A 146 -13.57 -17.26 -0.62
N LYS A 147 -14.80 -17.73 -0.38
CA LYS A 147 -16.01 -16.91 -0.34
C LYS A 147 -16.34 -16.35 1.04
N GLN A 148 -15.51 -16.63 2.05
CA GLN A 148 -15.67 -16.02 3.38
C GLN A 148 -15.51 -14.51 3.28
N LYS A 149 -16.35 -13.75 4.00
CA LYS A 149 -16.37 -12.28 3.93
C LYS A 149 -15.21 -11.61 4.64
N ASN A 150 -14.59 -12.29 5.60
CA ASN A 150 -13.41 -11.85 6.32
C ASN A 150 -12.72 -13.04 7.00
N SER A 151 -11.55 -12.80 7.60
CA SER A 151 -10.84 -13.76 8.44
C SER A 151 -10.18 -13.06 9.61
N SER A 152 -10.45 -13.50 10.83
CA SER A 152 -9.80 -12.99 12.05
C SER A 152 -8.46 -13.65 12.37
N VAL A 153 -7.95 -14.49 11.47
CA VAL A 153 -6.61 -15.11 11.53
C VAL A 153 -5.94 -15.07 10.16
N PRO A 154 -4.59 -15.07 10.08
CA PRO A 154 -3.88 -15.16 8.81
C PRO A 154 -4.28 -16.40 8.00
N VAL A 155 -4.71 -16.18 6.76
CA VAL A 155 -4.95 -17.23 5.77
C VAL A 155 -3.91 -17.14 4.66
N LYS A 156 -3.42 -18.29 4.24
CA LYS A 156 -2.43 -18.37 3.16
C LYS A 156 -3.09 -18.02 1.81
N LEU A 157 -2.40 -17.25 0.99
CA LEU A 157 -2.79 -16.92 -0.37
C LEU A 157 -2.93 -18.19 -1.23
N ASP A 158 -3.94 -18.26 -2.10
CA ASP A 158 -4.13 -19.38 -3.03
C ASP A 158 -3.26 -19.18 -4.28
N ALA A 159 -1.95 -19.38 -4.10
CA ALA A 159 -0.96 -19.26 -5.16
C ALA A 159 0.03 -20.42 -5.13
N ASN A 160 0.37 -20.92 -6.32
CA ASN A 160 1.52 -21.80 -6.56
C ASN A 160 2.76 -20.99 -6.97
N VAL A 161 2.92 -19.77 -6.45
CA VAL A 161 4.00 -18.83 -6.77
C VAL A 161 4.58 -18.32 -5.46
N LYS A 162 5.91 -18.15 -5.42
CA LYS A 162 6.65 -17.55 -4.31
C LYS A 162 6.87 -16.06 -4.56
N PHE A 163 6.77 -15.27 -3.50
CA PHE A 163 6.82 -13.81 -3.59
C PHE A 163 8.00 -13.26 -2.80
N ARG A 164 8.72 -12.30 -3.38
CA ARG A 164 9.79 -11.58 -2.68
C ARG A 164 9.29 -10.31 -2.00
N GLN A 165 8.13 -9.79 -2.43
CA GLN A 165 7.58 -8.55 -1.91
C GLN A 165 6.06 -8.51 -2.01
N VAL A 166 5.41 -7.98 -0.98
CA VAL A 166 3.96 -7.74 -0.94
C VAL A 166 3.66 -6.26 -0.70
N TYR A 167 2.55 -5.79 -1.27
CA TYR A 167 2.09 -4.40 -1.24
C TYR A 167 0.58 -4.36 -1.00
N THR A 168 0.13 -3.40 -0.18
CA THR A 168 -1.28 -3.10 0.06
C THR A 168 -1.43 -1.60 0.32
N GLU A 169 -2.55 -0.99 -0.06
CA GLU A 169 -2.83 0.43 0.22
C GLU A 169 -4.32 0.78 0.32
N ALA A 170 -5.22 0.00 -0.29
CA ALA A 170 -6.67 0.21 -0.24
C ALA A 170 -7.43 -1.11 0.01
N HIS A 171 -8.38 -1.49 -0.85
CA HIS A 171 -9.15 -2.74 -0.80
C HIS A 171 -8.60 -3.85 -1.74
N TYR A 172 -7.32 -3.79 -2.07
CA TYR A 172 -6.65 -4.74 -2.94
C TYR A 172 -5.17 -4.83 -2.59
N ALA A 173 -4.52 -5.87 -3.07
CA ALA A 173 -3.13 -6.18 -2.79
C ALA A 173 -2.40 -6.56 -4.08
N CYS A 174 -1.09 -6.33 -4.08
CA CYS A 174 -0.20 -6.78 -5.13
C CYS A 174 1.05 -7.43 -4.53
N ALA A 175 1.73 -8.25 -5.31
CA ALA A 175 3.00 -8.86 -4.95
C ALA A 175 3.91 -8.99 -6.17
N LEU A 176 5.22 -9.01 -5.92
CA LEU A 176 6.23 -9.35 -6.91
C LEU A 176 6.76 -10.75 -6.63
N ASP A 177 6.77 -11.60 -7.65
CA ASP A 177 7.41 -12.91 -7.58
C ASP A 177 8.95 -12.79 -7.62
N GLU A 178 9.64 -13.92 -7.46
CA GLU A 178 11.10 -14.01 -7.54
C GLU A 178 11.67 -13.57 -8.90
N ASN A 179 10.85 -13.60 -9.95
CA ASN A 179 11.21 -13.23 -11.32
C ASN A 179 10.81 -11.78 -11.68
N ASN A 180 10.35 -11.00 -10.69
CA ASN A 180 9.87 -9.62 -10.83
C ASN A 180 8.56 -9.46 -11.62
N TYR A 181 7.78 -10.52 -11.80
CA TYR A 181 6.42 -10.39 -12.32
C TYR A 181 5.45 -9.95 -11.23
N ALA A 182 4.54 -9.06 -11.59
CA ALA A 182 3.51 -8.57 -10.70
C ALA A 182 2.27 -9.46 -10.71
N TYR A 183 1.72 -9.69 -9.53
CA TYR A 183 0.44 -10.34 -9.29
C TYR A 183 -0.40 -9.43 -8.41
N CYS A 184 -1.69 -9.27 -8.71
CA CYS A 184 -2.60 -8.46 -7.91
C CYS A 184 -3.94 -9.19 -7.70
N TRP A 185 -4.63 -8.86 -6.61
CA TRP A 185 -5.92 -9.44 -6.23
C TRP A 185 -6.71 -8.50 -5.32
N GLY A 186 -7.97 -8.83 -5.06
CA GLY A 186 -8.91 -7.97 -4.34
C GLY A 186 -9.74 -7.13 -5.29
N ASP A 187 -9.98 -5.88 -4.91
CA ASP A 187 -10.68 -4.91 -5.75
C ASP A 187 -9.89 -4.57 -7.03
N GLY A 188 -10.50 -4.84 -8.17
CA GLY A 188 -10.05 -4.41 -9.49
C GLY A 188 -11.17 -3.70 -10.24
N SER A 189 -12.13 -3.08 -9.55
CA SER A 189 -13.28 -2.41 -10.18
C SER A 189 -12.87 -1.20 -11.04
N SER A 190 -11.73 -0.56 -10.76
CA SER A 190 -11.10 0.43 -11.63
C SER A 190 -9.98 -0.15 -12.51
N GLY A 191 -9.70 -1.46 -12.42
CA GLY A 191 -8.70 -2.17 -13.21
C GLY A 191 -7.34 -2.31 -12.54
N GLU A 192 -7.24 -2.04 -11.23
CA GLU A 192 -6.03 -2.07 -10.39
C GLU A 192 -5.36 -3.45 -10.33
N VAL A 193 -6.11 -4.51 -10.59
CA VAL A 193 -5.57 -5.87 -10.70
C VAL A 193 -4.72 -6.04 -11.96
N GLY A 194 -4.91 -5.22 -13.00
CA GLY A 194 -4.01 -5.17 -14.15
C GLY A 194 -4.04 -6.41 -15.06
N ASN A 195 -5.00 -7.31 -14.89
CA ASN A 195 -5.13 -8.56 -15.65
C ASN A 195 -5.91 -8.38 -16.98
N GLY A 196 -6.31 -7.16 -17.32
CA GLY A 196 -7.13 -6.84 -18.49
C GLY A 196 -8.64 -6.81 -18.23
N GLU A 197 -9.09 -7.15 -17.03
CA GLU A 197 -10.50 -7.17 -16.64
C GLU A 197 -10.79 -6.18 -15.51
N LYS A 198 -12.07 -5.92 -15.24
CA LYS A 198 -12.55 -5.16 -14.08
C LYS A 198 -13.49 -6.04 -13.26
N GLY A 199 -13.36 -5.98 -11.93
CA GLY A 199 -14.14 -6.83 -11.03
C GLY A 199 -13.39 -7.13 -9.73
N TYR A 200 -13.89 -8.10 -8.97
CA TYR A 200 -13.26 -8.57 -7.74
C TYR A 200 -12.61 -9.92 -7.98
N PHE A 201 -11.37 -10.08 -7.51
CA PHE A 201 -10.56 -11.27 -7.75
C PHE A 201 -10.13 -11.85 -6.41
N ASP A 202 -10.65 -13.02 -6.07
CA ASP A 202 -10.40 -13.71 -4.81
C ASP A 202 -9.16 -14.62 -4.83
N ALA A 203 -8.41 -14.61 -5.93
CA ALA A 203 -7.13 -15.28 -6.09
C ALA A 203 -6.14 -14.36 -6.84
N PRO A 204 -4.83 -14.46 -6.57
CA PRO A 204 -3.79 -13.68 -7.25
C PRO A 204 -3.83 -13.85 -8.77
N GLN A 205 -4.00 -12.73 -9.48
CA GLN A 205 -3.97 -12.67 -10.93
C GLN A 205 -2.62 -12.13 -11.39
N LYS A 206 -1.95 -12.80 -12.32
CA LYS A 206 -0.76 -12.24 -12.98
C LYS A 206 -1.19 -10.97 -13.73
N VAL A 207 -0.52 -9.86 -13.49
CA VAL A 207 -0.71 -8.63 -14.27
C VAL A 207 -0.42 -8.94 -15.74
N LYS A 208 -1.29 -8.52 -16.66
CA LYS A 208 -1.28 -8.90 -18.08
C LYS A 208 -0.19 -8.15 -18.84
N THR A 209 1.06 -8.52 -18.57
CA THR A 209 2.26 -7.98 -19.20
C THR A 209 3.44 -8.92 -19.04
N GLU A 210 4.43 -8.77 -19.92
CA GLU A 210 5.76 -9.37 -19.77
C GLU A 210 6.79 -8.41 -19.16
N ILE A 211 6.36 -7.21 -18.76
CA ILE A 211 7.21 -6.26 -18.04
C ILE A 211 7.50 -6.80 -16.65
N LYS A 212 8.78 -6.78 -16.29
CA LYS A 212 9.29 -7.07 -14.95
C LYS A 212 9.43 -5.77 -14.17
N PHE A 213 8.99 -5.76 -12.92
CA PHE A 213 8.99 -4.56 -12.08
C PHE A 213 10.00 -4.68 -10.93
N SER A 214 10.78 -3.63 -10.72
CA SER A 214 11.67 -3.54 -9.55
C SER A 214 10.88 -3.23 -8.29
N ARG A 215 9.87 -2.36 -8.41
CA ARG A 215 8.97 -1.93 -7.33
C ARG A 215 7.61 -1.54 -7.87
N LEU A 216 6.60 -1.65 -7.01
CA LEU A 216 5.24 -1.15 -7.23
C LEU A 216 4.93 -0.01 -6.24
N THR A 217 4.05 0.89 -6.63
CA THR A 217 3.36 1.85 -5.77
C THR A 217 1.88 1.75 -6.05
N MET A 218 1.08 1.80 -5.00
CA MET A 218 -0.36 1.63 -5.06
C MET A 218 -1.04 2.94 -4.67
N SER A 219 -2.24 3.12 -5.20
CA SER A 219 -3.20 4.17 -4.88
C SER A 219 -4.57 3.51 -4.76
N THR A 220 -5.57 4.25 -4.27
CA THR A 220 -6.93 3.74 -4.08
C THR A 220 -7.58 3.20 -5.35
N THR A 221 -7.18 3.70 -6.51
CA THR A 221 -7.79 3.34 -7.81
C THR A 221 -6.79 2.97 -8.90
N PHE A 222 -5.47 2.93 -8.61
CA PHE A 222 -4.46 2.60 -9.61
C PHE A 222 -3.17 2.05 -8.99
N VAL A 223 -2.40 1.34 -9.80
CA VAL A 223 -1.05 0.85 -9.48
C VAL A 223 -0.08 1.41 -10.50
N CYS A 224 1.10 1.76 -10.03
CA CYS A 224 2.24 2.11 -10.86
C CYS A 224 3.43 1.23 -10.52
N GLY A 225 4.24 0.88 -11.51
CA GLY A 225 5.45 0.10 -11.35
C GLY A 225 6.60 0.65 -12.16
N ILE A 226 7.81 0.51 -11.64
CA ILE A 226 9.04 0.86 -12.36
C ILE A 226 9.62 -0.39 -12.99
N SER A 227 9.87 -0.36 -14.30
CA SER A 227 10.44 -1.50 -15.01
C SER A 227 11.87 -1.77 -14.58
N TYR A 228 12.18 -3.05 -14.35
CA TYR A 228 13.47 -3.50 -13.86
C TYR A 228 14.63 -3.20 -14.83
N ASP A 229 14.34 -3.22 -16.14
CA ASP A 229 15.33 -3.14 -17.21
C ASP A 229 15.78 -1.70 -17.52
N LYS A 230 14.80 -0.81 -17.69
CA LYS A 230 14.96 0.53 -18.29
C LYS A 230 14.46 1.64 -17.38
N GLN A 231 14.01 1.30 -16.17
CA GLN A 231 13.48 2.24 -15.19
C GLN A 231 12.32 3.10 -15.75
N ASN A 232 11.53 2.53 -16.67
CA ASN A 232 10.34 3.20 -17.20
C ASN A 232 9.17 3.03 -16.23
N VAL A 233 8.31 4.05 -16.12
CA VAL A 233 7.11 3.97 -15.29
C VAL A 233 5.94 3.44 -16.14
N TYR A 234 5.23 2.46 -15.59
CA TYR A 234 3.97 1.97 -16.15
C TYR A 234 2.90 2.02 -15.09
N CYS A 235 1.70 2.46 -15.45
CA CYS A 235 0.56 2.47 -14.54
C CYS A 235 -0.68 1.85 -15.16
N TRP A 236 -1.58 1.36 -14.32
CA TRP A 236 -2.88 0.81 -14.67
C TRP A 236 -3.87 1.06 -13.54
N GLY A 237 -5.16 0.96 -13.82
CA GLY A 237 -6.25 1.44 -13.00
C GLY A 237 -6.84 2.73 -13.56
N GLN A 238 -7.52 3.50 -12.70
CA GLN A 238 -8.16 4.76 -13.03
C GLN A 238 -7.67 5.93 -12.20
N GLY A 239 -7.82 7.14 -12.73
CA GLY A 239 -7.81 8.37 -11.94
C GLY A 239 -6.48 9.12 -11.87
N MET A 240 -5.37 8.54 -12.35
CA MET A 240 -4.09 9.24 -12.43
C MET A 240 -4.13 10.29 -13.56
N ARG A 241 -4.06 11.58 -13.22
CA ARG A 241 -4.09 12.68 -14.21
C ARG A 241 -2.67 12.98 -14.70
N GLY A 242 -2.35 12.62 -15.94
CA GLY A 242 -1.16 13.12 -16.63
C GLY A 242 -1.32 14.58 -17.05
N GLY A 243 -0.21 15.29 -17.29
CA GLY A 243 -0.18 16.72 -17.67
C GLY A 243 -0.98 17.11 -18.93
N ASN A 244 -1.45 16.13 -19.70
CA ASN A 244 -2.32 16.31 -20.87
C ASN A 244 -3.72 15.70 -20.64
N SER A 245 -4.39 16.13 -19.57
CA SER A 245 -5.86 16.22 -19.39
C SER A 245 -6.80 15.04 -19.74
N LYS A 246 -6.30 13.84 -20.01
CA LYS A 246 -7.06 12.58 -19.92
C LYS A 246 -6.46 11.73 -18.80
N GLY A 247 -7.26 11.44 -17.78
CA GLY A 247 -6.86 10.54 -16.71
C GLY A 247 -6.58 9.15 -17.24
N LEU A 248 -5.64 8.45 -16.62
CA LEU A 248 -5.41 7.02 -16.79
C LEU A 248 -6.74 6.27 -16.59
N ASP A 249 -7.07 5.38 -17.52
CA ASP A 249 -8.13 4.37 -17.41
C ASP A 249 -7.71 3.16 -18.24
N SER A 250 -7.04 2.21 -17.60
CA SER A 250 -6.54 1.00 -18.26
C SER A 250 -6.51 -0.17 -17.29
N SER A 251 -7.09 -1.30 -17.67
CA SER A 251 -6.97 -2.56 -16.91
C SER A 251 -5.67 -3.33 -17.19
N VAL A 252 -4.73 -2.75 -17.94
CA VAL A 252 -3.39 -3.29 -18.19
C VAL A 252 -2.32 -2.19 -18.06
N PRO A 253 -1.06 -2.54 -17.74
CA PRO A 253 0.01 -1.55 -17.62
C PRO A 253 0.22 -0.75 -18.91
N VAL A 254 0.16 0.58 -18.80
CA VAL A 254 0.53 1.50 -19.88
C VAL A 254 1.70 2.35 -19.45
N LYS A 255 2.62 2.59 -20.39
CA LYS A 255 3.76 3.48 -20.15
C LYS A 255 3.27 4.92 -20.07
N ILE A 256 3.83 5.70 -19.14
CA ILE A 256 3.57 7.13 -18.96
C ILE A 256 4.83 7.96 -19.11
#